data_AF-A0A7K0DVM7-F1
#
_entry.id   AF-A0A7K0DVM7-F1
#
_cell.length_a   1.000
_cell.length_b   1.000
_cell.length_c   1.000
_cell.angle_alpha   90.00
_cell.angle_beta   90.00
_cell.angle_gamma   90.00
#
_symmetry.space_group_name_H-M   'P 1'
#
loop_
_entity.id
_entity.type
_entity.pdbx_description
1 polymer ?
#
loop_
_entity_poly.entity_id
_entity_poly.type
_entity_poly.pdbx_seq_one_letter_code
_entity_poly.pdbx_strand_id
1 'polypeptide(L)'
;MPASNPRIDETARENLSALGAHLRARRKALRVSVTVAAESAGMSRATWHRIERGEASVTVGAYMNAISALGLGLHVTEPESGECPDTEPAAAEPIRLADYPQLRRIAWQLGEFTEVTPQEALNLYERNWRHVDRSAMQAHERDFVQHLVDTWGGGTFLV
;
A
#
# COMPACT_ATOMS: atom_id res chain seq x y z
N MET A 1 33.91 -12.10 -9.83
CA MET A 1 33.63 -10.67 -10.10
C MET A 1 32.16 -10.58 -10.50
N PRO A 2 31.31 -9.81 -9.82
CA PRO A 2 29.95 -9.57 -10.32
C PRO A 2 30.05 -8.91 -11.71
N ALA A 3 29.08 -9.22 -12.58
CA ALA A 3 29.01 -8.60 -13.90
C ALA A 3 28.90 -7.08 -13.77
N SER A 4 29.51 -6.35 -14.69
CA SER A 4 29.36 -4.90 -14.75
C SER A 4 27.89 -4.56 -14.97
N ASN A 5 27.40 -3.55 -14.24
CA ASN A 5 25.99 -3.21 -14.28
C ASN A 5 25.60 -2.75 -15.70
N PRO A 6 24.44 -3.15 -16.23
CA PRO A 6 23.97 -2.67 -17.52
C PRO A 6 23.82 -1.14 -17.47
N ARG A 7 23.97 -0.51 -18.64
CA ARG A 7 23.61 0.90 -18.78
C ARG A 7 22.11 1.01 -18.62
N ILE A 8 21.68 1.81 -17.65
CA ILE A 8 20.27 2.14 -17.43
C ILE A 8 19.90 3.40 -18.23
N ASP A 9 18.65 3.47 -18.68
CA ASP A 9 18.11 4.65 -19.35
C ASP A 9 17.77 5.78 -18.35
N GLU A 10 17.20 6.87 -18.85
CA GLU A 10 16.81 8.03 -18.04
C GLU A 10 15.70 7.67 -17.06
N THR A 11 14.63 7.05 -17.56
CA THR A 11 13.45 6.67 -16.78
C THR A 11 13.80 5.73 -15.63
N ALA A 12 14.64 4.71 -15.86
CA ALA A 12 15.11 3.83 -14.79
C ALA A 12 15.90 4.59 -13.72
N ARG A 13 16.68 5.60 -14.10
CA ARG A 13 17.46 6.41 -13.15
C ARG A 13 16.58 7.34 -12.33
N GLU A 14 15.57 7.94 -12.96
CA GLU A 14 14.55 8.73 -12.27
C GLU A 14 13.78 7.86 -11.27
N ASN A 15 13.35 6.67 -11.67
CA ASN A 15 12.66 5.71 -10.81
C ASN A 15 13.52 5.29 -9.61
N LEU A 16 14.81 5.01 -9.82
CA LEU A 16 15.73 4.68 -8.72
C LEU A 16 15.93 5.87 -7.77
N SER A 17 16.07 7.08 -8.29
CA SER A 17 16.17 8.31 -7.49
C SER A 17 14.92 8.53 -6.64
N ALA A 18 13.73 8.34 -7.24
CA ALA A 18 12.45 8.42 -6.55
C ALA A 18 12.33 7.36 -5.44
N LEU A 19 12.71 6.11 -5.72
CA LEU A 19 12.77 5.05 -4.72
C LEU A 19 13.68 5.42 -3.55
N GLY A 20 14.91 5.88 -3.82
CA GLY A 20 15.86 6.30 -2.80
C GLY A 20 15.32 7.45 -1.92
N ALA A 21 14.69 8.44 -2.55
CA ALA A 21 14.04 9.54 -1.85
C ALA A 21 12.88 9.07 -0.94
N HIS A 22 12.07 8.11 -1.41
CA HIS A 22 10.99 7.51 -0.64
C HIS A 22 11.51 6.77 0.60
N LEU A 23 12.56 5.96 0.45
CA LEU A 23 13.21 5.26 1.58
C LEU A 23 13.77 6.25 2.60
N ARG A 24 14.40 7.33 2.14
CA ARG A 24 14.91 8.40 3.00
C ARG A 24 13.79 9.11 3.77
N ALA A 25 12.67 9.40 3.11
CA ALA A 25 11.51 10.02 3.72
C ALA A 25 10.90 9.10 4.80
N ARG A 26 10.68 7.82 4.50
CA ARG A 26 10.18 6.82 5.46
C ARG A 26 11.10 6.71 6.68
N ARG A 27 12.40 6.59 6.48
CA ARG A 27 13.38 6.54 7.59
C ARG A 27 13.29 7.77 8.48
N LYS A 28 13.19 8.97 7.90
CA LYS A 28 13.03 10.23 8.65
C LYS A 28 11.71 10.28 9.41
N ALA A 29 10.61 9.82 8.83
CA ALA A 29 9.31 9.74 9.49
C ALA A 29 9.36 8.82 10.73
N LEU A 30 10.10 7.72 10.64
CA LEU A 30 10.38 6.81 11.76
C LEU A 30 11.44 7.35 12.74
N ARG A 31 12.05 8.50 12.46
CA ARG A 31 13.15 9.11 13.23
C ARG A 31 14.36 8.19 13.42
N VAL A 32 14.60 7.28 12.47
CA VAL A 32 15.72 6.33 12.51
C VAL A 32 16.97 6.97 11.90
N SER A 33 18.12 6.81 12.54
CA SER A 33 19.40 7.29 12.00
C SER A 33 19.86 6.42 10.83
N VAL A 34 20.70 6.96 9.94
CA VAL A 34 21.30 6.17 8.85
C VAL A 34 22.09 4.97 9.38
N THR A 35 22.73 5.12 10.53
CA THR A 35 23.56 4.06 11.11
C THR A 35 22.69 2.89 11.57
N VAL A 36 21.63 3.19 12.33
CA VAL A 36 20.67 2.19 12.79
C VAL A 36 19.99 1.50 11.62
N ALA A 37 19.56 2.26 10.61
CA ALA A 37 18.89 1.69 9.45
C ALA A 37 19.81 0.75 8.65
N ALA A 38 21.08 1.14 8.45
CA ALA A 38 22.07 0.32 7.78
C ALA A 38 22.39 -0.97 8.55
N GLU A 39 22.54 -0.87 9.87
CA GLU A 39 22.76 -2.03 10.76
C GLU A 39 21.57 -3.00 10.72
N SER A 40 20.34 -2.49 10.85
CA SER A 40 19.12 -3.30 10.73
C SER A 40 18.97 -3.97 9.37
N ALA A 41 19.48 -3.35 8.30
CA ALA A 41 19.47 -3.91 6.95
C ALA A 41 20.70 -4.80 6.64
N GLY A 42 21.58 -5.02 7.62
CA GLY A 42 22.76 -5.87 7.48
C GLY A 42 23.82 -5.33 6.51
N MET A 43 23.95 -4.00 6.40
CA MET A 43 24.84 -3.36 5.42
C MET A 43 25.63 -2.17 6.00
N SER A 44 26.64 -1.72 5.25
CA SER A 44 27.41 -0.55 5.63
C SER A 44 26.63 0.76 5.43
N ARG A 45 26.91 1.78 6.25
CA ARG A 45 26.37 3.14 6.07
C ARG A 45 26.61 3.69 4.66
N ALA A 46 27.76 3.41 4.08
CA ALA A 46 28.10 3.81 2.72
C ALA A 46 27.13 3.19 1.70
N THR A 47 26.71 1.93 1.89
CA THR A 47 25.70 1.29 1.02
C THR A 47 24.33 1.92 1.22
N TRP A 48 23.94 2.20 2.47
CA TRP A 48 22.68 2.91 2.75
C TRP A 48 22.63 4.29 2.09
N HIS A 49 23.73 5.05 2.13
CA HIS A 49 23.80 6.36 1.46
C HIS A 49 23.61 6.28 -0.05
N ARG A 50 24.15 5.23 -0.69
CA ARG A 50 23.97 4.98 -2.12
C ARG A 50 22.52 4.60 -2.45
N ILE A 51 21.87 3.82 -1.58
CA ILE A 51 20.44 3.49 -1.69
C ILE A 51 19.58 4.75 -1.63
N GLU A 52 19.80 5.64 -0.66
CA GLU A 52 19.02 6.88 -0.55
C GLU A 52 19.23 7.85 -1.72
N ARG A 53 20.30 7.66 -2.50
CA ARG A 53 20.59 8.41 -3.73
C ARG A 53 20.06 7.71 -4.99
N GLY A 54 19.50 6.52 -4.89
CA GLY A 54 19.04 5.75 -6.05
C GLY A 54 20.17 5.25 -6.93
N GLU A 55 21.34 4.93 -6.37
CA GLU A 55 22.46 4.46 -7.18
C GLU A 55 22.20 3.05 -7.73
N ALA A 56 22.24 2.92 -9.06
CA ALA A 56 22.01 1.66 -9.75
C ALA A 56 23.04 0.58 -9.41
N SER A 57 24.25 0.97 -9.01
CA SER A 57 25.34 0.04 -8.64
C SER A 57 25.04 -0.82 -7.42
N VAL A 58 24.02 -0.47 -6.64
CA VAL A 58 23.60 -1.24 -5.47
C VAL A 58 22.76 -2.43 -5.92
N THR A 59 23.01 -3.59 -5.32
CA THR A 59 22.28 -4.81 -5.64
C THR A 59 20.80 -4.69 -5.28
N VAL A 60 19.92 -5.31 -6.07
CA VAL A 60 18.48 -5.41 -5.73
C VAL A 60 18.28 -5.99 -4.34
N GLY A 61 19.06 -7.00 -3.93
CA GLY A 61 18.99 -7.56 -2.58
C GLY A 61 19.25 -6.54 -1.47
N ALA A 62 20.18 -5.61 -1.67
CA ALA A 62 20.42 -4.54 -0.69
C ALA A 62 19.25 -3.55 -0.63
N TYR A 63 18.63 -3.21 -1.77
CA TYR A 63 17.37 -2.44 -1.76
C TYR A 63 16.26 -3.18 -1.00
N MET A 64 16.08 -4.48 -1.24
CA MET A 64 15.07 -5.30 -0.56
C MET A 64 15.28 -5.37 0.96
N ASN A 65 16.53 -5.47 1.41
CA ASN A 65 16.85 -5.43 2.84
C ASN A 65 16.51 -4.06 3.46
N ALA A 66 16.81 -2.97 2.75
CA ALA A 66 16.49 -1.61 3.23
C ALA A 66 14.98 -1.37 3.30
N ILE A 67 14.22 -1.84 2.30
CA ILE A 67 12.75 -1.81 2.26
C ILE A 67 12.18 -2.57 3.46
N SER A 68 12.62 -3.82 3.66
CA SER A 68 12.18 -4.66 4.78
C SER A 68 12.53 -4.03 6.14
N ALA A 69 13.73 -3.46 6.29
CA ALA A 69 14.19 -2.83 7.53
C ALA A 69 13.37 -1.57 7.91
N LEU A 70 12.70 -0.93 6.94
CA LEU A 70 11.79 0.19 7.17
C LEU A 70 10.31 -0.22 7.28
N GLY A 71 10.03 -1.53 7.23
CA GLY A 71 8.68 -2.09 7.24
C GLY A 71 7.87 -1.71 6.01
N LEU A 72 8.52 -1.64 4.84
CA LEU A 72 7.88 -1.37 3.54
C LEU A 72 7.80 -2.66 2.71
N GLY A 73 6.92 -2.67 1.70
CA GLY A 73 6.85 -3.70 0.67
C GLY A 73 7.16 -3.13 -0.72
N LEU A 74 7.55 -3.99 -1.66
CA LEU A 74 7.76 -3.64 -3.07
C LEU A 74 6.82 -4.49 -3.93
N HIS A 75 6.08 -3.87 -4.82
CA HIS A 75 5.25 -4.53 -5.83
C HIS A 75 5.62 -3.99 -7.21
N VAL A 76 5.47 -4.83 -8.23
CA VAL A 76 5.62 -4.44 -9.63
C VAL A 76 4.21 -4.31 -10.20
N THR A 77 3.90 -3.15 -10.77
CA THR A 77 2.63 -2.92 -11.47
C THR A 77 2.83 -3.19 -12.96
N GLU A 78 1.84 -3.80 -13.60
CA GLU A 78 1.77 -3.76 -15.05
C GLU A 78 1.41 -2.32 -15.47
N PRO A 79 2.10 -1.73 -16.45
CA PRO A 79 1.66 -0.47 -17.02
C PRO A 79 0.31 -0.74 -17.68
N GLU A 80 -0.75 -0.30 -17.03
CA GLU A 80 -2.12 -0.42 -17.52
C GLU A 80 -2.14 0.08 -18.96
N SER A 81 -2.58 -0.78 -19.87
CA SER A 81 -2.50 -0.56 -21.31
C SER A 81 -3.43 0.60 -21.71
N GLY A 82 -2.98 1.84 -21.57
CA GLY A 82 -3.69 2.99 -22.12
C GLY A 82 -4.99 3.38 -21.43
N GLU A 83 -5.16 3.09 -20.14
CA GLU A 83 -6.02 3.91 -19.28
C GLU A 83 -5.14 4.89 -18.48
N CYS A 84 -5.43 6.19 -18.57
CA CYS A 84 -4.72 7.24 -17.85
C CYS A 84 -4.66 6.93 -16.34
N PRO A 85 -3.48 6.89 -15.69
CA PRO A 85 -3.40 6.87 -14.25
C PRO A 85 -3.44 8.32 -13.72
N ASP A 86 -4.48 9.06 -14.08
CA ASP A 86 -5.00 10.10 -13.19
C ASP A 86 -6.04 9.40 -12.33
N THR A 87 -5.56 8.53 -11.46
CA THR A 87 -6.36 7.94 -10.40
C THR A 87 -5.47 7.80 -9.16
N GLU A 88 -5.26 8.90 -8.44
CA GLU A 88 -5.74 8.84 -7.04
C GLU A 88 -7.13 8.22 -7.11
N PRO A 89 -7.51 7.14 -6.38
CA PRO A 89 -8.83 6.50 -6.56
C PRO A 89 -9.90 7.59 -6.63
N ALA A 90 -10.32 7.91 -7.86
CA ALA A 90 -10.86 9.19 -8.20
C ALA A 90 -12.30 9.09 -7.76
N ALA A 91 -12.56 9.57 -6.55
CA ALA A 91 -13.86 9.53 -5.90
C ALA A 91 -14.59 8.21 -6.18
N ALA A 92 -14.02 7.10 -5.68
CA ALA A 92 -14.72 5.84 -5.74
C ALA A 92 -16.14 6.06 -5.17
N GLU A 93 -17.16 5.77 -5.98
CA GLU A 93 -18.51 6.34 -5.81
C GLU A 93 -18.94 6.22 -4.34
N PRO A 94 -19.40 7.33 -3.74
CA PRO A 94 -19.74 7.34 -2.33
C PRO A 94 -20.88 6.34 -2.10
N ILE A 95 -20.60 5.33 -1.26
CA ILE A 95 -21.49 4.22 -1.00
C ILE A 95 -22.55 4.67 -0.01
N ARG A 96 -23.82 4.52 -0.39
CA ARG A 96 -24.94 4.76 0.50
C ARG A 96 -25.08 3.60 1.48
N LEU A 97 -24.96 3.91 2.76
CA LEU A 97 -25.16 2.93 3.84
C LEU A 97 -26.54 2.25 3.77
N ALA A 98 -27.56 2.93 3.24
CA ALA A 98 -28.92 2.40 3.14
C ALA A 98 -29.05 1.15 2.24
N ASP A 99 -28.16 0.97 1.25
CA ASP A 99 -28.22 -0.14 0.30
C ASP A 99 -27.63 -1.45 0.87
N TYR A 100 -26.95 -1.34 2.02
CA TYR A 100 -26.20 -2.41 2.68
C TYR A 100 -26.61 -2.52 4.16
N PRO A 101 -27.61 -3.38 4.48
CA PRO A 101 -28.19 -3.45 5.82
C PRO A 101 -27.19 -3.78 6.93
N GLN A 102 -26.21 -4.64 6.67
CA GLN A 102 -25.17 -4.98 7.64
C GLN A 102 -24.16 -3.85 7.77
N LEU A 103 -23.78 -3.19 6.67
CA LEU A 103 -22.93 -2.00 6.73
C LEU A 103 -23.57 -0.88 7.56
N ARG A 104 -24.87 -0.60 7.34
CA ARG A 104 -25.63 0.37 8.15
C ARG A 104 -25.64 0.00 9.63
N ARG A 105 -25.83 -1.29 9.94
CA ARG A 105 -25.88 -1.78 11.32
C ARG A 105 -24.56 -1.56 12.06
N ILE A 106 -23.42 -1.80 11.40
CA ILE A 106 -22.11 -1.61 12.01
C ILE A 106 -21.64 -0.15 11.99
N ALA A 107 -22.16 0.66 11.07
CA ALA A 107 -21.90 2.09 10.94
C ALA A 107 -22.81 2.95 11.85
N TRP A 108 -23.25 2.44 13.01
CA TRP A 108 -24.20 3.11 13.92
C TRP A 108 -23.76 4.50 14.41
N GLN A 109 -22.47 4.85 14.30
CA GLN A 109 -21.93 6.17 14.64
C GLN A 109 -22.14 7.21 13.52
N LEU A 110 -22.46 6.74 12.31
CA LEU A 110 -22.71 7.56 11.13
C LEU A 110 -24.22 7.69 10.90
N GLY A 111 -24.65 8.83 10.37
CA GLY A 111 -26.05 9.07 10.08
C GLY A 111 -26.58 8.15 8.98
N GLU A 112 -27.90 7.91 8.97
CA GLU A 112 -28.54 6.95 8.04
C GLU A 112 -28.37 7.28 6.56
N PHE A 113 -28.07 8.55 6.23
CA PHE A 113 -27.89 9.07 4.88
C PHE A 113 -26.44 9.47 4.60
N THR A 114 -25.50 9.08 5.46
CA THR A 114 -24.08 9.32 5.23
C THR A 114 -23.62 8.40 4.11
N GLU A 115 -22.95 8.97 3.12
CA GLU A 115 -22.26 8.21 2.10
C GLU A 115 -20.79 8.02 2.55
N VAL A 116 -20.24 6.83 2.35
CA VAL A 116 -18.88 6.48 2.77
C VAL A 116 -18.06 6.03 1.58
N THR A 117 -16.76 6.28 1.60
CA THR A 117 -15.87 5.77 0.56
C THR A 117 -15.74 4.23 0.66
N PRO A 118 -15.38 3.53 -0.43
CA PRO A 118 -15.12 2.08 -0.39
C PRO A 118 -14.07 1.66 0.63
N GLN A 119 -13.04 2.48 0.81
CA GLN A 119 -12.02 2.24 1.82
C GLN A 119 -12.56 2.38 3.26
N GLU A 120 -13.42 3.36 3.52
CA GLU A 120 -14.10 3.51 4.81
C GLU A 120 -15.08 2.36 5.06
N ALA A 121 -15.81 1.93 4.04
CA ALA A 121 -16.70 0.77 4.13
C ALA A 121 -15.93 -0.50 4.51
N LEU A 122 -14.78 -0.76 3.87
CA LEU A 122 -13.92 -1.90 4.22
C LEU A 122 -13.42 -1.80 5.67
N ASN A 123 -12.91 -0.64 6.08
CA ASN A 123 -12.46 -0.41 7.46
C ASN A 123 -13.59 -0.62 8.50
N LEU A 124 -14.82 -0.23 8.17
CA LEU A 124 -15.99 -0.44 9.02
C LEU A 124 -16.30 -1.93 9.15
N TYR A 125 -16.24 -2.67 8.05
CA TYR A 125 -16.42 -4.12 8.02
C TYR A 125 -15.34 -4.85 8.82
N GLU A 126 -14.06 -4.50 8.66
CA GLU A 126 -12.95 -5.11 9.38
C GLU A 126 -13.05 -4.89 10.89
N ARG A 127 -13.22 -3.63 11.29
CA ARG A 127 -13.20 -3.24 12.72
C ARG A 127 -14.41 -3.76 13.50
N ASN A 128 -15.54 -3.94 12.84
CA ASN A 128 -16.81 -4.33 13.46
C ASN A 128 -17.32 -5.69 13.00
N TRP A 129 -16.48 -6.52 12.39
CA TRP A 129 -16.87 -7.79 11.78
C TRP A 129 -17.65 -8.72 12.73
N ARG A 130 -17.29 -8.73 14.01
CA ARG A 130 -17.99 -9.52 15.05
C ARG A 130 -19.46 -9.11 15.29
N HIS A 131 -19.86 -7.92 14.86
CA HIS A 131 -21.22 -7.40 14.99
C HIS A 131 -22.04 -7.53 13.70
N VAL A 132 -21.41 -8.02 12.63
CA VAL A 132 -22.04 -8.34 11.35
C VAL A 132 -22.80 -9.65 11.49
N ASP A 133 -24.10 -9.62 11.21
CA ASP A 133 -24.91 -10.83 11.16
C ASP A 133 -24.78 -11.48 9.77
N ARG A 134 -23.88 -12.46 9.67
CA ARG A 134 -23.62 -13.18 8.43
C ARG A 134 -24.82 -13.99 7.94
N SER A 135 -25.74 -14.37 8.84
CA SER A 135 -26.93 -15.14 8.47
C SER A 135 -28.01 -14.25 7.84
N ALA A 136 -28.02 -12.97 8.21
CA ALA A 136 -28.92 -11.96 7.66
C ALA A 136 -28.28 -11.10 6.55
N MET A 137 -27.04 -11.40 6.14
CA MET A 137 -26.34 -10.69 5.07
C MET A 137 -26.87 -11.13 3.70
N GLN A 138 -27.28 -10.17 2.88
CA GLN A 138 -27.83 -10.43 1.55
C GLN A 138 -26.73 -10.84 0.56
N ALA A 139 -27.10 -11.53 -0.52
CA ALA A 139 -26.13 -12.01 -1.51
C ALA A 139 -25.34 -10.86 -2.15
N HIS A 140 -26.01 -9.78 -2.55
CA HIS A 140 -25.35 -8.61 -3.14
C HIS A 140 -24.39 -7.92 -2.17
N GLU A 141 -24.73 -7.88 -0.88
CA GLU A 141 -23.87 -7.31 0.16
C GLU A 141 -22.63 -8.18 0.42
N ARG A 142 -22.75 -9.51 0.30
CA ARG A 142 -21.60 -10.43 0.39
C ARG A 142 -20.64 -10.24 -0.77
N ASP A 143 -21.18 -10.18 -1.99
CA ASP A 143 -20.39 -9.96 -3.20
C ASP A 143 -19.68 -8.60 -3.15
N PHE A 144 -20.37 -7.59 -2.61
CA PHE A 144 -19.81 -6.28 -2.36
C PHE A 144 -18.65 -6.30 -1.36
N VAL A 145 -18.79 -6.98 -0.22
CA VAL A 145 -17.69 -7.15 0.75
C VAL A 145 -16.51 -7.86 0.10
N GLN A 146 -16.74 -8.90 -0.69
CA GLN A 146 -15.67 -9.62 -1.38
C GLN A 146 -14.92 -8.70 -2.36
N HIS A 147 -15.67 -7.91 -3.15
CA HIS A 147 -15.10 -6.93 -4.06
C HIS A 147 -14.23 -5.89 -3.32
N LEU A 148 -14.71 -5.38 -2.18
CA LEU A 148 -13.93 -4.45 -1.35
C LEU A 148 -12.61 -5.07 -0.87
N VAL A 149 -12.62 -6.34 -0.45
CA VAL A 149 -11.41 -7.04 0.01
C VAL A 149 -10.43 -7.25 -1.14
N ASP A 150 -10.91 -7.64 -2.31
CA ASP A 150 -10.06 -7.91 -3.48
C ASP A 150 -9.41 -6.62 -4.00
N THR A 151 -10.16 -5.51 -4.01
CA THR A 151 -9.68 -4.22 -4.53
C THR A 151 -8.90 -3.39 -3.51
N TRP A 152 -9.33 -3.37 -2.25
CA TRP A 152 -8.79 -2.47 -1.21
C TRP A 152 -8.08 -3.18 -0.05
N GLY A 153 -8.38 -4.46 0.18
CA GLY A 153 -7.78 -5.29 1.24
C GLY A 153 -6.61 -6.16 0.78
N GLY A 154 -6.20 -6.08 -0.49
CA GLY A 154 -5.16 -6.95 -1.04
C GLY A 154 -5.53 -8.44 -1.03
N GLY A 155 -6.82 -8.76 -1.06
CA GLY A 155 -7.35 -10.13 -1.09
C GLY A 155 -7.43 -10.83 0.27
N THR A 156 -7.14 -10.15 1.38
CA THR A 156 -7.26 -10.73 2.74
C THR A 156 -8.05 -9.82 3.66
N PHE A 157 -9.06 -10.38 4.33
CA PHE A 157 -9.84 -9.65 5.33
C PHE A 157 -9.08 -9.63 6.66
N LEU A 158 -8.83 -8.45 7.23
CA LEU A 158 -8.21 -8.30 8.55
C LEU A 158 -9.28 -8.51 9.64
N VAL A 159 -9.57 -9.77 10.01
CA VAL A 159 -10.45 -10.14 11.17
C VAL A 159 -9.62 -10.51 12.39
#